data_AF-A0A2G2G5K9-F1
#
_entry.id   AF-A0A2G2G5K9-F1
#
_cell.length_a   1.000
_cell.length_b   1.000
_cell.length_c   1.000
_cell.angle_alpha   90.00
_cell.angle_beta   90.00
_cell.angle_gamma   90.00
#
_symmetry.space_group_name_H-M   'P 1'
#
loop_
_entity.id
_entity.type
_entity.pdbx_description
1 polymer ?
#
loop_
_entity_poly.entity_id
_entity_poly.type
_entity_poly.pdbx_seq_one_letter_code
_entity_poly.pdbx_strand_id
1 'polypeptide(L)'
;MNMDVAIRVTEILLALAFLQQSVEHLVAAKYERTLFALRIVLSLLLLFGIATQWVSLLLVVLGLFVLRRFQGPYNGGSDRMSLLILCCLCGVLFAPTDQWREYIFGYLALQLVLSYFISGWVKITNSEWRNGRALQDVFRFSAYPVSEALRGWARYPRLLCFMSWMVMMFEILFPVSLLTQSSLIAALVIAAIFHFGNACLFGLNRFFWVWLAAYPSILWLQDRIFGM
;
A
#
# COMPACT_ATOMS: atom_id res chain seq x y z
N MET A 1 -14.51 -1.88 15.06
CA MET A 1 -13.65 -0.67 15.11
C MET A 1 -14.47 0.55 14.71
N ASN A 2 -14.44 1.64 15.49
CA ASN A 2 -15.15 2.88 15.16
C ASN A 2 -14.60 3.54 13.87
N MET A 3 -15.48 4.15 13.08
CA MET A 3 -15.14 4.74 11.79
C MET A 3 -14.17 5.93 11.88
N ASP A 4 -14.41 6.86 12.80
CA ASP A 4 -13.54 8.04 12.98
C ASP A 4 -12.14 7.62 13.41
N VAL A 5 -12.04 6.59 14.26
CA VAL A 5 -10.77 5.98 14.64
C VAL A 5 -10.09 5.36 13.41
N ALA A 6 -10.82 4.62 12.58
CA ALA A 6 -10.28 4.01 11.38
C ALA A 6 -9.71 5.05 10.40
N ILE A 7 -10.48 6.11 10.14
CA ILE A 7 -10.05 7.23 9.29
C ILE A 7 -8.80 7.88 9.87
N ARG A 8 -8.80 8.17 11.18
CA ARG A 8 -7.68 8.85 11.83
C ARG A 8 -6.40 8.03 11.80
N VAL A 9 -6.49 6.72 11.99
CA VAL A 9 -5.34 5.81 11.88
C VAL A 9 -4.83 5.77 10.44
N THR A 10 -5.72 5.74 9.43
CA THR A 10 -5.33 5.84 8.01
C THR A 10 -4.62 7.17 7.70
N GLU A 11 -5.10 8.31 8.21
CA GLU A 11 -4.43 9.61 8.07
C GLU A 11 -3.01 9.59 8.64
N ILE A 12 -2.84 9.08 9.86
CA ILE A 12 -1.54 9.00 10.55
C ILE A 12 -0.58 8.11 9.77
N LEU A 13 -1.01 6.91 9.39
CA LEU A 13 -0.15 5.96 8.66
C LEU A 13 0.23 6.48 7.28
N LEU A 14 -0.71 7.11 6.56
CA LEU A 14 -0.41 7.72 5.26
C LEU A 14 0.55 8.91 5.40
N ALA A 15 0.39 9.74 6.43
CA ALA A 15 1.30 10.84 6.72
C ALA A 15 2.73 10.33 6.99
N LEU A 16 2.89 9.29 7.80
CA LEU A 16 4.19 8.66 8.06
C LEU A 16 4.81 8.09 6.77
N ALA A 17 4.00 7.43 5.94
CA ALA A 17 4.45 6.92 4.64
C ALA A 17 4.97 8.06 3.73
N PHE A 18 4.24 9.16 3.65
CA PHE A 18 4.65 10.32 2.85
C PHE A 18 5.86 11.04 3.41
N LEU A 19 6.02 11.13 4.73
CA LEU A 19 7.23 11.69 5.34
C LEU A 19 8.46 10.85 4.96
N GLN A 20 8.40 9.54 5.17
CA GLN A 20 9.47 8.60 4.81
C GLN A 20 9.87 8.75 3.34
N GLN A 21 8.90 8.71 2.43
CA GLN A 21 9.16 8.84 1.00
C GLN A 21 9.70 10.22 0.61
N SER A 22 9.29 11.30 1.29
CA SER A 22 9.69 12.67 0.92
C SER A 22 11.12 12.99 1.33
N VAL A 23 11.61 12.40 2.43
CA VAL A 23 12.99 12.56 2.88
C VAL A 23 13.98 12.09 1.82
N GLU A 24 13.64 11.05 1.06
CA GLU A 24 14.47 10.52 -0.04
C GLU A 24 14.74 11.56 -1.15
N HIS A 25 13.87 12.56 -1.30
CA HIS A 25 13.97 13.58 -2.35
C HIS A 25 14.54 14.92 -1.88
N LEU A 26 15.00 15.03 -0.63
CA LEU A 26 15.57 16.27 -0.11
C LEU A 26 16.93 16.64 -0.73
N VAL A 27 17.63 15.65 -1.29
CA VAL A 27 18.91 15.81 -2.00
C VAL A 27 18.72 15.88 -3.53
N ALA A 28 17.47 15.82 -4.01
CA ALA A 28 17.14 15.84 -5.43
C ALA A 28 17.25 17.24 -6.07
N ALA A 29 16.97 17.31 -7.38
CA ALA A 29 16.94 18.56 -8.12
C ALA A 29 15.97 19.58 -7.50
N LYS A 30 16.25 20.88 -7.67
CA LYS A 30 15.53 21.99 -6.99
C LYS A 30 14.01 21.87 -7.06
N TYR A 31 13.46 21.51 -8.23
CA TYR A 31 12.02 21.37 -8.43
C TYR A 31 11.41 20.21 -7.62
N GLU A 32 12.04 19.03 -7.61
CA GLU A 32 11.61 17.90 -6.79
C GLU A 32 11.70 18.24 -5.30
N ARG A 33 12.81 18.85 -4.88
CA ARG A 33 13.00 19.27 -3.49
C ARG A 33 11.86 20.18 -3.01
N THR A 34 11.40 21.12 -3.84
CA THR A 34 10.24 21.97 -3.49
C THR A 34 8.95 21.17 -3.35
N LEU A 35 8.65 20.27 -4.30
CA LEU A 35 7.44 19.43 -4.22
C LEU A 35 7.44 18.57 -2.96
N PHE A 36 8.55 17.90 -2.66
CA PHE A 36 8.64 16.99 -1.53
C PHE A 36 8.78 17.71 -0.18
N ALA A 37 9.38 18.91 -0.14
CA ALA A 37 9.35 19.77 1.04
C ALA A 37 7.91 20.22 1.37
N LEU A 38 7.13 20.61 0.36
CA LEU A 38 5.71 20.92 0.56
C LEU A 38 4.93 19.68 1.04
N ARG A 39 5.22 18.50 0.47
CA ARG A 39 4.61 17.25 0.93
C ARG A 39 4.93 16.96 2.39
N ILE A 40 6.17 17.19 2.84
CA ILE A 40 6.56 17.04 4.26
C ILE A 40 5.70 17.92 5.16
N VAL A 41 5.58 19.21 4.85
CA VAL A 41 4.77 20.15 5.66
C VAL A 41 3.32 19.68 5.74
N LEU A 42 2.72 19.35 4.60
CA LEU A 42 1.34 18.86 4.55
C LEU A 42 1.17 17.52 5.29
N SER A 43 2.13 16.60 5.18
CA SER A 43 2.10 15.33 5.92
C SER A 43 2.23 15.54 7.42
N LEU A 44 3.02 16.51 7.89
CA LEU A 44 3.07 16.85 9.32
C LEU A 44 1.72 17.40 9.80
N LEU A 45 1.08 18.30 9.04
CA LEU A 45 -0.26 18.79 9.39
C LEU A 45 -1.29 17.66 9.45
N LEU A 46 -1.25 16.74 8.48
CA LEU A 46 -2.11 15.54 8.47
C LEU A 46 -1.82 14.65 9.69
N LEU A 47 -0.55 14.42 10.01
CA LEU A 47 -0.10 13.62 11.16
C LEU A 47 -0.62 14.18 12.48
N PHE A 48 -0.68 15.51 12.65
CA PHE A 48 -1.20 16.16 13.86
C PHE A 48 -2.71 16.44 13.82
N GLY A 49 -3.41 16.11 12.73
CA GLY A 49 -4.85 16.29 12.63
C GLY A 49 -5.28 17.74 12.40
N ILE A 50 -4.38 18.58 11.89
CA ILE A 50 -4.62 20.00 11.67
C ILE A 50 -5.22 20.19 10.28
N ALA A 51 -6.44 20.73 10.23
CA ALA A 51 -7.15 21.05 8.97
C ALA A 51 -7.15 19.89 7.95
N THR A 52 -7.35 18.65 8.41
CA THR A 52 -7.16 17.42 7.61
C THR A 52 -7.94 17.43 6.30
N GLN A 53 -9.14 18.00 6.31
CA GLN A 53 -9.97 18.20 5.11
C GLN A 53 -9.22 18.95 4.01
N TRP A 54 -8.70 20.15 4.29
CA TRP A 54 -7.97 20.96 3.31
C TRP A 54 -6.58 20.40 3.01
N VAL A 55 -5.91 19.83 4.02
CA VAL A 55 -4.59 19.22 3.86
C VAL A 55 -4.65 18.00 2.93
N SER A 56 -5.66 17.14 3.07
CA SER A 56 -5.85 15.98 2.18
C SER A 56 -6.09 16.42 0.74
N LEU A 57 -6.91 17.46 0.51
CA LEU A 57 -7.12 18.03 -0.83
C LEU A 57 -5.83 18.59 -1.44
N LEU A 58 -5.05 19.35 -0.67
CA LEU A 58 -3.76 19.88 -1.13
C LEU A 58 -2.76 18.76 -1.42
N LEU A 59 -2.76 17.69 -0.63
CA LEU A 59 -1.95 16.49 -0.90
C LEU A 59 -2.39 15.79 -2.19
N VAL A 60 -3.70 15.71 -2.50
CA VAL A 60 -4.19 15.15 -3.79
C VAL A 60 -3.63 15.98 -4.94
N VAL A 61 -3.79 17.30 -4.88
CA VAL A 61 -3.29 18.23 -5.89
C VAL A 61 -1.76 18.09 -6.05
N LEU A 62 -1.03 18.03 -4.94
CA LEU A 62 0.41 17.81 -4.96
C LEU A 62 0.78 16.45 -5.57
N GLY A 63 0.01 15.41 -5.29
CA GLY A 63 0.15 14.08 -5.89
C GLY A 63 0.03 14.11 -7.42
N LEU A 64 -0.85 14.94 -7.99
CA LEU A 64 -0.95 15.14 -9.44
C LEU A 64 0.30 15.82 -10.01
N PHE A 65 0.88 16.80 -9.31
CA PHE A 65 2.15 17.41 -9.72
C PHE A 65 3.31 16.42 -9.66
N VAL A 66 3.34 15.55 -8.65
CA VAL A 66 4.33 14.46 -8.54
C VAL A 66 4.18 13.46 -9.70
N LEU A 67 2.95 13.01 -10.01
CA LEU A 67 2.71 12.15 -11.17
C LEU A 67 3.18 12.80 -12.47
N ARG A 68 2.89 14.09 -12.68
CA ARG A 68 3.35 14.83 -13.85
C ARG A 68 4.88 14.88 -13.91
N ARG A 69 5.55 15.11 -12.78
CA ARG A 69 7.03 15.16 -12.69
C ARG A 69 7.66 13.82 -13.10
N PHE A 70 7.08 12.70 -12.71
CA PHE A 70 7.61 11.36 -13.00
C PHE A 70 6.95 10.67 -14.19
N GLN A 71 6.12 11.40 -14.96
CA GLN A 71 5.39 10.87 -16.12
C GLN A 71 4.52 9.64 -15.80
N GLY A 72 3.97 9.61 -14.59
CA GLY A 72 3.15 8.51 -14.08
C GLY A 72 3.60 8.01 -12.71
N PRO A 73 3.10 6.84 -12.28
CA PRO A 73 3.46 6.20 -11.02
C PRO A 73 4.94 5.76 -11.03
N TYR A 74 5.81 6.55 -10.41
CA TYR A 74 7.25 6.30 -10.32
C TYR A 74 7.59 4.96 -9.66
N ASN A 75 6.83 4.56 -8.63
CA ASN A 75 7.01 3.30 -7.87
C ASN A 75 5.92 2.27 -8.17
N GLY A 76 5.22 2.42 -9.30
CA GLY A 76 4.17 1.49 -9.71
C GLY A 76 3.03 1.40 -8.69
N GLY A 77 2.85 0.22 -8.10
CA GLY A 77 1.72 -0.10 -7.23
C GLY A 77 1.62 0.75 -5.95
N SER A 78 2.74 1.10 -5.32
CA SER A 78 2.74 1.93 -4.11
C SER A 78 2.19 3.34 -4.36
N ASP A 79 2.53 3.96 -5.50
CA ASP A 79 2.03 5.30 -5.85
C ASP A 79 0.53 5.27 -6.19
N ARG A 80 0.08 4.22 -6.89
CA ARG A 80 -1.35 4.02 -7.18
C ARG A 80 -2.16 3.86 -5.90
N MET A 81 -1.67 3.01 -4.97
CA MET A 81 -2.32 2.79 -3.69
C MET A 81 -2.31 4.05 -2.81
N SER A 82 -1.20 4.79 -2.80
CA SER A 82 -1.09 6.09 -2.11
C SER A 82 -2.16 7.08 -2.57
N LEU A 83 -2.31 7.24 -3.89
CA LEU A 83 -3.31 8.14 -4.47
C LEU A 83 -4.73 7.65 -4.20
N LEU A 84 -4.97 6.34 -4.28
CA LEU A 84 -6.27 5.75 -3.94
C LEU A 84 -6.66 6.07 -2.49
N ILE A 85 -5.79 5.77 -1.53
CA ILE A 85 -6.05 6.08 -0.11
C ILE A 85 -6.30 7.57 0.07
N LEU A 86 -5.49 8.42 -0.55
CA LEU A 86 -5.57 9.86 -0.41
C LEU A 86 -6.87 10.44 -1.01
N CYS A 87 -7.29 9.95 -2.18
CA CYS A 87 -8.56 10.30 -2.79
C CYS A 87 -9.74 9.84 -1.93
N CYS A 88 -9.68 8.64 -1.36
CA CYS A 88 -10.71 8.14 -0.44
C CYS A 88 -10.76 8.95 0.86
N LEU A 89 -9.62 9.29 1.46
CA LEU A 89 -9.56 10.15 2.64
C LEU A 89 -10.16 11.53 2.35
N CYS A 90 -9.74 12.18 1.26
CA CYS A 90 -10.30 13.45 0.83
C CYS A 90 -11.82 13.34 0.62
N GLY A 91 -12.28 12.29 -0.08
CA GLY A 91 -13.70 12.06 -0.31
C GLY A 91 -14.49 11.88 0.99
N VAL A 92 -13.96 11.11 1.95
CA VAL A 92 -14.59 10.90 3.26
C VAL A 92 -14.67 12.21 4.05
N LEU A 93 -13.64 13.06 4.01
CA LEU A 93 -13.61 14.32 4.75
C LEU A 93 -14.51 15.41 4.16
N PHE A 94 -14.90 15.30 2.89
CA PHE A 94 -15.84 16.19 2.21
C PHE A 94 -17.23 15.59 2.00
N ALA A 95 -17.45 14.36 2.43
CA ALA A 95 -18.72 13.67 2.23
C ALA A 95 -19.88 14.39 2.97
N PRO A 96 -21.04 14.60 2.32
CA PRO A 96 -22.12 15.38 2.89
C PRO A 96 -22.91 14.64 3.98
N THR A 97 -22.81 13.31 4.02
CA THR A 97 -23.52 12.45 4.99
C THR A 97 -22.63 11.29 5.42
N ASP A 98 -22.92 10.71 6.59
CA ASP A 98 -22.18 9.55 7.08
C ASP A 98 -22.30 8.34 6.15
N GLN A 99 -23.44 8.18 5.48
CA GLN A 99 -23.62 7.13 4.48
C GLN A 99 -22.61 7.23 3.32
N TRP A 100 -22.32 8.45 2.84
CA TRP A 100 -21.29 8.65 1.81
C TRP A 100 -19.89 8.37 2.34
N ARG A 101 -19.62 8.72 3.61
CA ARG A 101 -18.36 8.36 4.27
C ARG A 101 -18.19 6.84 4.25
N GLU A 102 -19.22 6.09 4.66
CA GLU A 102 -19.20 4.62 4.70
C GLU A 102 -18.92 4.02 3.31
N TYR A 103 -19.55 4.54 2.27
CA TYR A 103 -19.35 4.06 0.90
C TYR A 103 -17.94 4.31 0.37
N ILE A 104 -17.39 5.50 0.58
CA ILE A 104 -16.05 5.84 0.11
C ILE A 104 -14.99 5.05 0.88
N PHE A 105 -15.15 4.88 2.19
CA PHE A 105 -14.20 4.14 3.00
C PHE A 105 -14.32 2.63 2.79
N GLY A 106 -15.53 2.11 2.60
CA GLY A 106 -15.77 0.73 2.18
C GLY A 106 -15.22 0.43 0.79
N TYR A 107 -15.27 1.41 -0.13
CA TYR A 107 -14.60 1.29 -1.43
C TYR A 107 -13.08 1.12 -1.28
N LEU A 108 -12.43 1.86 -0.37
CA LEU A 108 -11.00 1.66 -0.10
C LEU A 108 -10.70 0.24 0.39
N ALA A 109 -11.53 -0.29 1.29
CA ALA A 109 -11.40 -1.66 1.78
C ALA A 109 -11.57 -2.70 0.66
N LEU A 110 -12.58 -2.53 -0.19
CA LEU A 110 -12.80 -3.40 -1.35
C LEU A 110 -11.61 -3.34 -2.32
N GLN A 111 -11.06 -2.16 -2.57
CA GLN A 111 -9.88 -2.01 -3.42
C GLN A 111 -8.66 -2.71 -2.83
N LEU A 112 -8.49 -2.72 -1.50
CA LEU A 112 -7.41 -3.49 -0.86
C LEU A 112 -7.59 -5.00 -1.08
N VAL A 113 -8.80 -5.52 -0.91
CA VAL A 113 -9.13 -6.94 -1.19
C VAL A 113 -8.84 -7.29 -2.65
N LEU A 114 -9.35 -6.48 -3.57
CA LEU A 114 -9.17 -6.68 -5.01
C LEU A 114 -7.69 -6.56 -5.41
N SER A 115 -6.93 -5.69 -4.76
CA SER A 115 -5.49 -5.54 -5.06
C SER A 115 -4.72 -6.83 -4.76
N TYR A 116 -5.00 -7.50 -3.64
CA TYR A 116 -4.43 -8.83 -3.36
C TYR A 116 -4.96 -9.88 -4.34
N PHE A 117 -6.28 -9.99 -4.50
CA PHE A 117 -6.88 -11.03 -5.33
C PHE A 117 -6.44 -10.96 -6.80
N ILE A 118 -6.51 -9.78 -7.41
CA ILE A 118 -6.14 -9.58 -8.83
C ILE A 118 -4.64 -9.81 -9.01
N SER A 119 -3.81 -9.39 -8.04
CA SER A 119 -2.38 -9.68 -8.03
C SER A 119 -2.12 -11.20 -8.06
N GLY A 120 -2.80 -11.96 -7.20
CA GLY A 120 -2.71 -13.42 -7.18
C GLY A 120 -3.25 -14.08 -8.47
N TRP A 121 -4.36 -13.56 -9.00
CA TRP A 121 -4.96 -14.04 -10.25
C TRP A 121 -4.05 -13.87 -11.46
N VAL A 122 -3.42 -12.71 -11.61
CA VAL A 122 -2.45 -12.45 -12.69
C VAL A 122 -1.24 -13.36 -12.55
N LYS A 123 -0.78 -13.64 -11.31
CA LYS A 123 0.33 -14.57 -11.09
C LYS A 123 -0.05 -16.00 -11.41
N ILE A 124 -1.18 -16.53 -10.93
CA ILE A 124 -1.52 -17.94 -11.13
C ILE A 124 -1.80 -18.28 -12.60
N THR A 125 -2.33 -17.34 -13.37
CA THR A 125 -2.57 -17.52 -14.81
C THR A 125 -1.26 -17.54 -15.60
N ASN A 126 -0.23 -16.84 -15.12
CA ASN A 126 1.09 -16.79 -15.73
C ASN A 126 1.92 -18.06 -15.42
N SER A 127 2.40 -18.76 -16.46
CA SER A 127 3.22 -19.98 -16.31
C SER A 127 4.53 -19.75 -15.56
N GLU A 128 5.13 -18.56 -15.70
CA GLU A 128 6.43 -18.23 -15.09
C GLU A 128 6.34 -18.07 -13.58
N TRP A 129 5.19 -17.64 -13.07
CA TRP A 129 4.92 -17.66 -11.64
C TRP A 129 4.67 -19.09 -11.16
N ARG A 130 3.88 -19.88 -11.90
CA ARG A 130 3.60 -21.29 -11.55
C ARG A 130 4.83 -22.19 -11.53
N ASN A 131 5.80 -21.96 -12.42
CA ASN A 131 7.07 -22.70 -12.44
C ASN A 131 8.17 -22.07 -11.56
N GLY A 132 7.88 -20.94 -10.89
CA GLY A 132 8.79 -20.23 -10.00
C GLY A 132 9.87 -19.38 -10.69
N ARG A 133 9.87 -19.29 -12.02
CA ARG A 133 10.84 -18.51 -12.79
C ARG A 133 10.67 -17.01 -12.57
N ALA A 134 9.45 -16.50 -12.49
CA ALA A 134 9.20 -15.09 -12.22
C ALA A 134 9.83 -14.64 -10.89
N LEU A 135 9.73 -15.47 -9.84
CA LEU A 135 10.37 -15.17 -8.56
C LEU A 135 11.89 -15.32 -8.64
N GLN A 136 12.42 -16.29 -9.40
CA GLN A 136 13.87 -16.37 -9.69
C GLN A 136 14.39 -15.10 -10.36
N ASP A 137 13.64 -14.55 -11.32
CA ASP A 137 14.01 -13.32 -12.01
C ASP A 137 13.99 -12.11 -11.07
N VAL A 138 13.03 -12.04 -10.13
CA VAL A 138 13.04 -11.01 -9.07
C VAL A 138 14.32 -11.09 -8.25
N PHE A 139 14.70 -12.28 -7.78
CA PHE A 139 15.95 -12.43 -7.02
C PHE A 139 17.20 -12.13 -7.85
N ARG A 140 17.20 -12.48 -9.14
CA ARG A 140 18.37 -12.31 -10.02
C ARG A 140 18.56 -10.88 -10.50
N PHE A 141 17.47 -10.16 -10.78
CA PHE A 141 17.51 -8.88 -11.51
C PHE A 141 16.99 -7.68 -10.72
N SER A 142 16.65 -7.84 -9.44
CA SER A 142 16.31 -6.69 -8.60
C SER A 142 17.44 -5.65 -8.62
N ALA A 143 17.04 -4.39 -8.88
CA ALA A 143 17.96 -3.29 -9.16
C ALA A 143 18.55 -2.63 -7.91
N TYR A 144 17.92 -2.83 -6.74
CA TYR A 144 18.33 -2.18 -5.51
C TYR A 144 19.58 -2.85 -4.90
N PRO A 145 20.59 -2.09 -4.43
CA PRO A 145 21.83 -2.64 -3.88
C PRO A 145 21.62 -3.67 -2.76
N VAL A 146 20.60 -3.47 -1.92
CA VAL A 146 20.26 -4.40 -0.82
C VAL A 146 19.92 -5.81 -1.32
N SER A 147 19.47 -5.95 -2.57
CA SER A 147 19.11 -7.23 -3.17
C SER A 147 20.30 -7.99 -3.76
N GLU A 148 21.47 -7.38 -3.89
CA GLU A 148 22.62 -8.01 -4.57
C GLU A 148 23.11 -9.28 -3.85
N ALA A 149 23.16 -9.24 -2.52
CA ALA A 149 23.51 -10.39 -1.70
C ALA A 149 22.51 -11.55 -1.83
N LEU A 150 21.28 -11.26 -2.26
CA LEU A 150 20.21 -12.25 -2.41
C LEU A 150 20.19 -12.91 -3.79
N ARG A 151 20.94 -12.38 -4.79
CA ARG A 151 20.97 -12.95 -6.16
C ARG A 151 21.34 -14.43 -6.19
N GLY A 152 22.16 -14.88 -5.23
CA GLY A 152 22.53 -16.29 -5.09
C GLY A 152 21.37 -17.24 -4.81
N TRP A 153 20.24 -16.74 -4.29
CA TRP A 153 19.04 -17.53 -4.02
C TRP A 153 18.36 -18.03 -5.30
N ALA A 154 18.58 -17.34 -6.43
CA ALA A 154 18.12 -17.78 -7.75
C ALA A 154 18.66 -19.16 -8.16
N ARG A 155 19.64 -19.72 -7.43
CA ARG A 155 20.16 -21.09 -7.61
C ARG A 155 19.30 -22.17 -6.96
N TYR A 156 18.27 -21.82 -6.19
CA TYR A 156 17.37 -22.78 -5.52
C TYR A 156 15.96 -22.78 -6.15
N PRO A 157 15.79 -23.30 -7.38
CA PRO A 157 14.55 -23.18 -8.13
C PRO A 157 13.35 -23.87 -7.46
N ARG A 158 13.57 -24.97 -6.73
CA ARG A 158 12.49 -25.66 -5.99
C ARG A 158 11.96 -24.82 -4.84
N LEU A 159 12.84 -24.14 -4.10
CA LEU A 159 12.46 -23.24 -3.02
C LEU A 159 11.68 -22.05 -3.57
N LEU A 160 12.16 -21.43 -4.64
CA LEU A 160 11.49 -20.27 -5.24
C LEU A 160 10.16 -20.63 -5.92
N CYS A 161 10.03 -21.83 -6.47
CA CYS A 161 8.73 -22.34 -6.92
C CYS A 161 7.76 -22.49 -5.73
N PHE A 162 8.19 -23.10 -4.62
CA PHE A 162 7.37 -23.21 -3.43
C PHE A 162 6.94 -21.84 -2.88
N MET A 163 7.88 -20.91 -2.73
CA MET A 163 7.60 -19.54 -2.28
C MET A 163 6.63 -18.82 -3.23
N SER A 164 6.79 -19.00 -4.55
CA SER A 164 5.88 -18.45 -5.55
C SER A 164 4.44 -18.94 -5.33
N TRP A 165 4.27 -20.25 -5.11
CA TRP A 165 2.95 -20.82 -4.79
C TRP A 165 2.38 -20.31 -3.48
N MET A 166 3.20 -20.13 -2.43
CA MET A 166 2.74 -19.54 -1.18
C MET A 166 2.19 -18.12 -1.39
N VAL A 167 2.89 -17.27 -2.17
CA VAL A 167 2.43 -15.91 -2.50
C VAL A 167 1.12 -15.95 -3.29
N MET A 168 1.04 -16.77 -4.35
CA MET A 168 -0.16 -16.87 -5.19
C MET A 168 -1.38 -17.35 -4.40
N MET A 169 -1.22 -18.40 -3.59
CA MET A 169 -2.32 -18.94 -2.78
C MET A 169 -2.77 -17.94 -1.72
N PHE A 170 -1.84 -17.27 -1.05
CA PHE A 170 -2.17 -16.23 -0.09
C PHE A 170 -2.99 -15.10 -0.74
N GLU A 171 -2.53 -14.58 -1.87
CA GLU A 171 -3.20 -13.48 -2.58
C GLU A 171 -4.59 -13.85 -3.09
N ILE A 172 -4.77 -15.07 -3.65
CA ILE A 172 -6.07 -15.56 -4.14
C ILE A 172 -7.04 -15.83 -2.99
N LEU A 173 -6.55 -16.36 -1.87
CA LEU A 173 -7.38 -16.70 -0.71
C LEU A 173 -7.61 -15.49 0.21
N PHE A 174 -6.96 -14.34 -0.03
CA PHE A 174 -7.12 -13.15 0.80
C PHE A 174 -8.59 -12.74 1.02
N PRO A 175 -9.51 -12.77 0.03
CA PRO A 175 -10.92 -12.44 0.26
C PRO A 175 -11.59 -13.35 1.30
N VAL A 176 -11.17 -14.62 1.41
CA VAL A 176 -11.70 -15.58 2.38
C VAL A 176 -11.33 -15.19 3.82
N SER A 177 -10.28 -14.39 4.01
CA SER A 177 -9.89 -13.90 5.33
C SER A 177 -10.97 -13.05 6.01
N LEU A 178 -11.91 -12.48 5.26
CA LEU A 178 -13.01 -11.66 5.77
C LEU A 178 -14.08 -12.45 6.55
N LEU A 179 -14.06 -13.79 6.50
CA LEU A 179 -15.05 -14.64 7.17
C LEU A 179 -15.07 -14.47 8.69
N THR A 180 -13.89 -14.21 9.30
CA THR A 180 -13.78 -13.95 10.74
C THR A 180 -12.77 -12.84 11.00
N GLN A 181 -12.94 -12.11 12.11
CA GLN A 181 -11.99 -11.09 12.54
C GLN A 181 -10.58 -11.68 12.74
N SER A 182 -10.49 -12.88 13.32
CA SER A 182 -9.22 -13.57 13.57
C SER A 182 -8.49 -13.93 12.27
N SER A 183 -9.22 -14.46 11.28
CA SER A 183 -8.63 -14.78 9.97
C SER A 183 -8.17 -13.53 9.22
N LEU A 184 -8.93 -12.42 9.31
CA LEU A 184 -8.55 -11.15 8.71
C LEU A 184 -7.28 -10.61 9.35
N ILE A 185 -7.21 -10.56 10.68
CA ILE A 185 -6.01 -10.08 11.39
C ILE A 185 -4.80 -10.93 11.04
N ALA A 186 -4.93 -12.27 11.03
CA ALA A 186 -3.85 -13.16 10.65
C ALA A 186 -3.38 -12.88 9.21
N ALA A 187 -4.30 -12.72 8.26
CA ALA A 187 -3.96 -12.40 6.87
C ALA A 187 -3.26 -11.05 6.75
N LEU A 188 -3.73 -10.01 7.45
CA LEU A 188 -3.10 -8.68 7.45
C LEU A 188 -1.69 -8.70 8.06
N VAL A 189 -1.47 -9.48 9.11
CA VAL A 189 -0.13 -9.68 9.71
C VAL A 189 0.79 -10.37 8.71
N ILE A 190 0.35 -11.46 8.06
CA ILE A 190 1.13 -12.15 7.03
C ILE A 190 1.47 -11.20 5.88
N ALA A 191 0.50 -10.42 5.40
CA ALA A 191 0.72 -9.42 4.36
C ALA A 191 1.70 -8.31 4.81
N ALA A 192 1.61 -7.85 6.06
CA ALA A 192 2.55 -6.87 6.61
C ALA A 192 3.98 -7.44 6.66
N ILE A 193 4.14 -8.70 7.11
CA ILE A 193 5.43 -9.39 7.11
C ILE A 193 5.97 -9.56 5.69
N PHE A 194 5.11 -9.88 4.71
CA PHE A 194 5.50 -9.97 3.31
C PHE A 194 6.00 -8.62 2.78
N HIS A 195 5.26 -7.53 2.99
CA HIS A 195 5.68 -6.19 2.58
C HIS A 195 6.94 -5.71 3.29
N PHE A 196 7.09 -6.04 4.58
CA PHE A 196 8.30 -5.75 5.34
C PHE A 196 9.50 -6.54 4.81
N GLY A 197 9.32 -7.82 4.52
CA GLY A 197 10.31 -8.66 3.86
C GLY A 197 10.74 -8.06 2.52
N ASN A 198 9.80 -7.60 1.70
CA ASN A 198 10.13 -6.93 0.44
C ASN A 198 10.89 -5.61 0.62
N ALA A 199 10.57 -4.83 1.67
CA ALA A 199 11.33 -3.64 2.03
C ALA A 199 12.77 -3.99 2.40
N CYS A 200 12.97 -4.96 3.30
CA CYS A 200 14.30 -5.38 3.76
C CYS A 200 15.13 -6.07 2.68
N LEU A 201 14.52 -6.91 1.85
CA LEU A 201 15.22 -7.76 0.88
C LEU A 201 15.39 -7.10 -0.48
N PHE A 202 14.40 -6.32 -0.92
CA PHE A 202 14.37 -5.75 -2.27
C PHE A 202 14.37 -4.22 -2.27
N GLY A 203 14.47 -3.56 -1.12
CA GLY A 203 14.45 -2.10 -1.04
C GLY A 203 13.10 -1.48 -1.38
N LEU A 204 12.02 -2.27 -1.40
CA LEU A 204 10.66 -1.82 -1.72
C LEU A 204 9.99 -1.11 -0.54
N ASN A 205 10.72 -0.20 0.12
CA ASN A 205 10.33 0.47 1.37
C ASN A 205 8.97 1.18 1.28
N ARG A 206 8.67 1.74 0.11
CA ARG A 206 7.46 2.54 -0.13
C ARG A 206 6.18 1.69 -0.13
N PHE A 207 6.27 0.37 -0.34
CA PHE A 207 5.10 -0.50 -0.30
C PHE A 207 4.62 -0.71 1.14
N PHE A 208 5.53 -0.91 2.09
CA PHE A 208 5.18 -1.30 3.45
C PHE A 208 4.20 -0.33 4.11
N TRP A 209 4.60 0.92 4.30
CA TRP A 209 3.77 1.89 5.03
C TRP A 209 2.47 2.25 4.31
N VAL A 210 2.50 2.36 2.98
CA VAL A 210 1.33 2.72 2.18
C VAL A 210 0.26 1.64 2.27
N TRP A 211 0.64 0.36 2.18
CA TRP A 211 -0.34 -0.73 2.25
C TRP A 211 -0.93 -0.87 3.65
N LEU A 212 -0.11 -0.72 4.70
CA LEU A 212 -0.58 -0.69 6.08
C LEU A 212 -1.56 0.45 6.33
N ALA A 213 -1.39 1.61 5.67
CA ALA A 213 -2.31 2.75 5.82
C ALA A 213 -3.74 2.43 5.37
N ALA A 214 -3.95 1.43 4.50
CA ALA A 214 -5.29 0.97 4.11
C ALA A 214 -5.87 -0.10 5.04
N TYR A 215 -5.11 -0.69 5.96
CA TYR A 215 -5.64 -1.75 6.84
C TYR A 215 -6.80 -1.30 7.74
N PRO A 216 -6.86 -0.05 8.23
CA PRO A 216 -8.01 0.39 9.00
C PRO A 216 -9.32 0.33 8.21
N SER A 217 -9.31 0.52 6.89
CA SER A 217 -10.56 0.48 6.10
C SER A 217 -11.17 -0.91 6.08
N ILE A 218 -10.37 -1.96 5.88
CA ILE A 218 -10.86 -3.34 5.82
C ILE A 218 -11.24 -3.89 7.21
N LEU A 219 -10.51 -3.50 8.26
CA LEU A 219 -10.86 -3.83 9.64
C LEU A 219 -12.19 -3.17 10.04
N TRP A 220 -12.41 -1.91 9.64
CA TRP A 220 -13.68 -1.23 9.83
C TRP A 220 -14.80 -1.91 9.02
N LEU A 221 -14.57 -2.21 7.74
CA LEU A 221 -15.59 -2.79 6.88
C LEU A 221 -16.03 -4.18 7.37
N GLN A 222 -15.09 -5.02 7.80
CA GLN A 222 -15.43 -6.37 8.28
C GLN A 222 -16.24 -6.30 9.57
N ASP A 223 -15.87 -5.44 10.51
CA ASP A 223 -16.66 -5.16 11.72
C ASP A 223 -18.04 -4.57 11.38
N ARG A 224 -18.13 -3.68 10.39
CA ARG A 224 -19.39 -3.08 9.96
C ARG A 224 -20.37 -4.09 9.35
N ILE A 225 -19.87 -5.11 8.64
CA ILE A 225 -20.69 -6.12 7.95
C ILE A 225 -21.00 -7.32 8.85
N PHE A 226 -20.02 -7.78 9.63
CA PHE A 226 -20.10 -9.04 10.38
C PHE A 226 -20.04 -8.87 11.90
N GLY A 227 -19.64 -7.69 12.39
CA GLY A 227 -19.73 -7.35 13.80
C GLY A 227 -21.19 -7.11 14.17
N MET A 228 -21.76 -8.05 14.93
CA MET A 228 -23.00 -7.84 15.66
C MET A 228 -22.73 -6.97 16.89
#